data_AF-A0A1G5R9S7-F1
#
_entry.id   AF-A0A1G5R9S7-F1
#
_cell.length_a   1.000
_cell.length_b   1.000
_cell.length_c   1.000
_cell.angle_alpha   90.00
_cell.angle_beta   90.00
_cell.angle_gamma   90.00
#
_symmetry.space_group_name_H-M   'P 1'
#
loop_
_entity.id
_entity.type
_entity.pdbx_description
1 polymer ?
#
loop_
_entity_poly.entity_id
_entity_poly.type
_entity_poly.pdbx_seq_one_letter_code
_entity_poly.pdbx_strand_id
1 'polypeptide(L)'
;MAESGQETHLKSGGKMVLEAASEITLKVGSHFIRLTPGGILTSPNLLVGQGSAGTGRGLSLQLPEGVAPLPGVKYPARPLCVVQAQLEANLIIDNQEDV
;
A
#
# COMPACT_ATOMS: atom_id res chain seq x y z
N MET A 1 -1.60 -4.90 15.74
CA MET A 1 -1.34 -5.76 14.56
C MET A 1 -2.43 -5.49 13.53
N ALA A 2 -2.07 -5.17 12.29
CA ALA A 2 -3.04 -4.96 11.21
C ALA A 2 -3.11 -6.25 10.37
N GLU A 3 -4.25 -6.92 10.42
CA GLU A 3 -4.53 -8.13 9.66
C GLU A 3 -5.71 -7.86 8.72
N SER A 4 -5.57 -8.19 7.44
CA SER A 4 -6.67 -8.11 6.47
C SER A 4 -7.05 -9.53 6.06
N GLY A 5 -8.30 -9.92 6.31
CA GLY A 5 -8.82 -11.23 5.95
C GLY A 5 -9.16 -11.41 4.46
N GLN A 6 -9.00 -10.36 3.64
CA GLN A 6 -9.31 -10.41 2.21
C GLN A 6 -8.22 -9.76 1.35
N GLU A 7 -8.17 -8.42 1.29
CA GLU A 7 -7.24 -7.68 0.42
C GLU A 7 -6.92 -6.31 1.04
N THR A 8 -5.69 -5.85 0.87
CA THR A 8 -5.23 -4.50 1.28
C THR A 8 -4.64 -3.78 0.08
N HIS A 9 -5.09 -2.56 -0.20
CA HIS A 9 -4.60 -1.76 -1.33
C HIS A 9 -3.62 -0.68 -0.85
N LEU A 10 -2.41 -0.70 -1.41
CA LEU A 10 -1.45 0.39 -1.28
C LEU A 10 -1.31 1.09 -2.62
N LYS A 11 -1.89 2.28 -2.75
CA LYS A 11 -1.84 3.09 -3.98
C LYS A 11 -1.30 4.48 -3.67
N SER A 12 -0.22 4.86 -4.33
CA SER A 12 0.32 6.22 -4.32
C SER A 12 0.19 6.83 -5.71
N GLY A 13 -0.23 8.10 -5.78
CA GLY A 13 -0.17 8.89 -7.02
C GLY A 13 1.22 9.45 -7.30
N GLY A 14 2.18 9.26 -6.38
CA GLY A 14 3.56 9.71 -6.48
C GLY A 14 4.53 8.60 -6.06
N LYS A 15 5.41 8.88 -5.09
CA LYS A 15 6.39 7.93 -4.57
C LYS A 15 5.80 7.10 -3.41
N MET A 16 6.30 5.87 -3.26
CA MET A 16 6.15 5.07 -2.03
C MET A 16 7.55 4.74 -1.50
N VAL A 17 7.75 4.87 -0.20
CA VAL A 17 8.99 4.52 0.50
C VAL A 17 8.64 3.55 1.60
N LEU A 18 9.30 2.39 1.61
CA LEU A 18 9.15 1.35 2.62
C LEU A 18 10.52 1.19 3.29
N GLU A 19 10.60 1.51 4.58
CA GLU A 19 11.83 1.45 5.38
C GLU A 19 11.63 0.51 6.56
N ALA A 20 12.65 -0.32 6.81
CA ALA A 20 12.71 -1.20 7.97
C ALA A 20 14.15 -1.25 8.48
N ALA A 21 14.32 -1.32 9.79
CA ALA A 21 15.64 -1.35 10.41
C ALA A 21 16.40 -2.67 10.13
N SER A 22 15.67 -3.78 10.02
CA SER A 22 16.24 -5.12 9.89
C SER A 22 15.96 -5.77 8.53
N GLU A 23 14.69 -5.83 8.12
CA GLU A 23 14.28 -6.57 6.94
C GLU A 23 12.91 -6.12 6.43
N ILE A 24 12.73 -6.19 5.10
CA ILE A 24 11.39 -6.17 4.47
C ILE A 24 11.18 -7.52 3.78
N THR A 25 10.10 -8.21 4.11
CA THR A 25 9.72 -9.49 3.48
C THR A 25 8.31 -9.43 2.89
N LEU A 26 8.21 -9.76 1.61
CA LEU A 26 6.95 -9.96 0.89
C LEU A 26 6.82 -11.46 0.60
N LYS A 27 5.80 -12.12 1.14
CA LYS A 27 5.63 -13.59 1.05
C LYS A 27 4.22 -13.98 0.60
N VAL A 28 4.14 -14.96 -0.30
CA VAL A 28 2.90 -15.63 -0.69
C VAL A 28 3.16 -17.14 -0.77
N GLY A 29 2.48 -17.91 0.07
CA GLY A 29 2.73 -19.36 0.17
C GLY A 29 4.20 -19.66 0.47
N SER A 30 4.86 -20.40 -0.44
CA SER A 30 6.30 -20.73 -0.38
C SER A 30 7.22 -19.73 -1.09
N HIS A 31 6.68 -18.75 -1.81
CA HIS A 31 7.45 -17.76 -2.56
C HIS A 31 7.67 -16.48 -1.74
N PHE A 32 8.83 -15.84 -1.91
CA PHE A 32 9.15 -14.61 -1.20
C PHE A 32 10.14 -13.70 -1.95
N ILE A 33 10.08 -12.42 -1.58
CA ILE A 33 11.10 -11.40 -1.84
C ILE A 33 11.50 -10.81 -0.49
N ARG A 34 12.79 -10.79 -0.20
CA ARG A 34 13.32 -10.38 1.10
C ARG A 34 14.49 -9.43 0.94
N LEU A 35 14.39 -8.26 1.55
CA LEU A 35 15.39 -7.20 1.53
C LEU A 35 16.06 -7.13 2.89
N THR A 36 17.37 -7.30 2.92
CA THR A 36 18.19 -7.27 4.13
C THR A 36 19.41 -6.35 3.91
N PRO A 37 20.16 -5.98 4.96
CA PRO A 37 21.43 -5.27 4.78
C PRO A 37 22.44 -6.00 3.89
N GLY A 38 22.33 -7.32 3.76
CA GLY A 38 23.17 -8.15 2.90
C GLY A 38 22.73 -8.20 1.43
N GLY A 39 21.59 -7.60 1.08
CA GLY A 39 21.07 -7.56 -0.30
C GLY A 39 19.65 -8.10 -0.43
N ILE A 40 19.28 -8.43 -1.67
CA ILE A 40 17.94 -8.90 -2.07
C ILE A 40 17.98 -10.41 -2.30
N LEU A 41 17.09 -11.13 -1.61
CA LEU A 41 16.91 -12.57 -1.76
C LEU A 41 15.52 -12.86 -2.34
N THR A 42 15.45 -13.81 -3.27
CA THR A 42 14.19 -14.27 -3.88
C THR A 42 14.08 -15.78 -3.81
N SER A 43 12.85 -16.30 -3.75
CA SER A 43 12.60 -17.73 -3.93
C SER A 43 13.06 -18.23 -5.33
N PRO A 44 13.27 -19.55 -5.51
CA PRO A 44 13.50 -20.14 -6.83
C PRO A 44 12.38 -19.81 -7.83
N ASN A 45 12.67 -19.91 -9.13
CA ASN A 45 11.73 -19.63 -10.24
C ASN A 45 11.23 -18.18 -10.29
N LEU A 46 12.11 -17.19 -10.05
CA LEU A 46 11.79 -15.79 -10.30
C LEU A 46 11.51 -15.56 -11.78
N LEU A 47 10.28 -15.16 -12.12
CA LEU A 47 9.87 -14.82 -13.48
C LEU A 47 10.01 -13.32 -13.70
N VAL A 48 10.84 -12.92 -14.67
CA VAL A 48 11.07 -11.51 -15.01
C VAL A 48 10.52 -11.24 -16.41
N GLY A 49 9.61 -10.27 -16.53
CA GLY A 49 9.02 -9.88 -17.82
C GLY A 49 8.00 -10.87 -18.39
N GLN A 50 7.49 -11.81 -17.57
CA GLN A 50 6.50 -12.81 -17.96
C GLN A 50 5.22 -12.67 -17.12
N GLY A 51 4.05 -12.89 -17.73
CA GLY A 51 2.74 -12.93 -17.06
C GLY A 51 1.91 -11.64 -17.18
N SER A 52 0.72 -11.67 -16.58
CA SER A 52 -0.17 -10.51 -16.38
C SER A 52 -0.33 -10.21 -14.90
N ALA A 53 -0.64 -8.96 -14.57
CA ALA A 53 -0.98 -8.60 -13.20
C ALA A 53 -2.18 -9.45 -12.70
N GLY A 54 -2.16 -9.79 -11.42
CA GLY A 54 -3.31 -10.40 -10.76
C GLY A 54 -4.54 -9.47 -10.81
N THR A 55 -5.72 -10.05 -10.61
CA THR A 55 -6.93 -9.27 -10.39
C THR A 55 -7.12 -9.05 -8.90
N GLY A 56 -7.64 -7.89 -8.52
CA GLY A 56 -8.05 -7.57 -7.15
C GLY A 56 -9.32 -6.73 -7.21
N ARG A 57 -10.04 -6.60 -6.10
CA ARG A 57 -11.26 -5.78 -6.08
C ARG A 57 -10.92 -4.29 -6.10
N GLY A 58 -11.78 -3.47 -6.69
CA GLY A 58 -11.65 -2.02 -6.52
C GLY A 58 -11.91 -1.62 -5.07
N LEU A 59 -11.30 -0.53 -4.61
CA LEU A 59 -11.70 0.10 -3.35
C LEU A 59 -13.17 0.54 -3.47
N SER A 60 -14.06 -0.13 -2.75
CA SER A 60 -15.48 0.24 -2.65
C SER A 60 -15.76 0.78 -1.25
N LEU A 61 -15.26 1.98 -0.97
CA LEU A 61 -15.50 2.64 0.31
C LEU A 61 -16.99 2.95 0.46
N GLN A 62 -17.63 2.36 1.46
CA GLN A 62 -18.95 2.80 1.91
C GLN A 62 -18.81 4.08 2.74
N LEU A 63 -19.75 5.00 2.53
CA LEU A 63 -19.92 6.13 3.43
C LEU A 63 -20.30 5.61 4.82
N PRO A 64 -19.83 6.27 5.91
CA PRO A 64 -20.35 6.02 7.24
C PRO A 64 -21.87 6.18 7.28
N GLU A 65 -22.54 5.44 8.18
CA GLU A 65 -23.98 5.57 8.35
C GLU A 65 -24.39 7.03 8.65
N GLY A 66 -25.46 7.48 8.01
CA GLY A 66 -25.98 8.85 8.17
C GLY A 66 -25.29 9.92 7.33
N VAL A 67 -24.21 9.61 6.60
CA VAL A 67 -23.59 10.54 5.65
C VAL A 67 -24.29 10.46 4.30
N ALA A 68 -24.98 11.54 3.92
CA ALA A 68 -25.62 11.64 2.61
C ALA A 68 -24.57 11.60 1.49
N PRO A 69 -24.82 10.87 0.38
CA PRO A 69 -23.95 10.89 -0.78
C PRO A 69 -23.74 12.31 -1.28
N LEU A 70 -22.50 12.66 -1.64
CA LEU A 70 -22.23 13.97 -2.24
C LEU A 70 -23.10 14.14 -3.50
N PRO A 71 -23.83 15.26 -3.64
CA PRO A 71 -24.65 15.51 -4.82
C PRO A 71 -23.77 15.47 -6.06
N GLY A 72 -24.21 14.69 -7.06
CA GLY A 72 -23.46 14.24 -8.22
C GLY A 72 -22.26 15.11 -8.57
N VAL A 73 -21.07 14.65 -8.21
CA VAL A 73 -19.80 15.27 -8.59
C VAL A 73 -19.66 15.19 -10.11
N LYS A 74 -20.20 16.21 -10.80
CA LYS A 74 -20.09 16.42 -12.25
C LYS A 74 -18.67 16.82 -12.67
N TYR A 75 -17.87 17.21 -11.68
CA TYR A 75 -16.45 17.44 -11.84
C TYR A 75 -15.75 16.19 -11.32
N PRO A 76 -15.00 15.44 -12.15
CA PRO A 76 -14.01 14.53 -11.59
C PRO A 76 -13.20 15.37 -10.59
N ALA A 77 -12.94 14.84 -9.41
CA ALA A 77 -12.01 15.48 -8.49
C ALA A 77 -10.77 15.81 -9.33
N ARG A 78 -10.58 17.10 -9.66
CA ARG A 78 -9.35 17.53 -10.31
C ARG A 78 -8.29 17.01 -9.36
N PRO A 79 -7.28 16.24 -9.84
CA PRO A 79 -6.23 15.76 -8.97
C PRO A 79 -5.78 16.98 -8.19
N LEU A 80 -6.02 16.95 -6.88
CA LEU A 80 -5.66 18.04 -5.98
C LEU A 80 -4.24 18.38 -6.38
N CYS A 81 -4.07 19.61 -6.87
CA CYS A 81 -2.81 20.04 -7.41
C CYS A 81 -1.73 19.67 -6.40
N VAL A 82 -0.58 19.29 -6.94
CA VAL A 82 0.68 18.77 -6.36
C VAL A 82 1.01 19.19 -4.90
N VAL A 83 0.39 20.24 -4.37
CA VAL A 83 0.37 20.72 -2.98
C VAL A 83 -0.14 19.66 -1.97
N GLN A 84 -1.10 18.78 -2.31
CA GLN A 84 -1.58 17.79 -1.32
C GLN A 84 -0.69 16.54 -1.20
N ALA A 85 0.19 16.29 -2.17
CA ALA A 85 1.26 15.29 -2.04
C ALA A 85 2.39 15.75 -1.09
N GLN A 86 2.39 17.04 -0.70
CA GLN A 86 3.27 17.59 0.33
C GLN A 86 2.61 17.64 1.71
N LEU A 87 1.32 17.28 1.84
CA LEU A 87 0.77 17.02 3.15
C LEU A 87 1.34 15.69 3.60
N GLU A 88 2.43 15.75 4.37
CA GLU A 88 3.11 14.61 4.96
C GLU A 88 2.13 13.85 5.85
N ALA A 89 1.31 12.98 5.26
CA ALA A 89 0.84 11.79 5.94
C ALA A 89 2.03 10.83 6.03
N ASN A 90 3.06 11.24 6.77
CA ASN A 90 4.05 10.32 7.28
C ASN A 90 3.26 9.41 8.21
N LEU A 91 3.01 8.17 7.78
CA LEU A 91 2.67 7.10 8.69
C LEU A 91 3.92 6.83 9.53
N ILE A 92 4.14 7.68 10.54
CA ILE A 92 5.12 7.44 11.59
C ILE A 92 4.56 6.24 12.35
N ILE A 93 5.14 5.07 12.15
CA ILE A 93 4.97 3.96 13.08
C ILE A 93 5.76 4.38 14.30
N ASP A 94 5.08 5.00 15.25
CA ASP A 94 5.65 5.23 16.57
C ASP A 94 5.88 3.86 17.18
N ASN A 95 7.15 3.43 17.24
CA ASN A 95 7.53 2.36 18.13
C ASN A 95 7.45 2.96 19.53
N GLN A 96 6.26 2.96 20.12
CA GLN A 96 6.12 3.12 21.56
C GLN A 96 6.92 1.99 22.22
N GLU A 97 8.17 2.30 22.57
CA GLU A 97 8.89 1.61 23.62
C GLU A 97 8.22 2.03 24.93
N ASP A 98 7.22 1.27 25.35
CA ASP A 98 6.66 1.37 26.71
C ASP A 98 7.79 1.11 27.73
N VAL A 99 8.14 2.15 28.49
CA VAL A 99 8.98 2.10 29.69
C VAL A 99 8.11 1.85 30.91
#